data_AF-A0A073JSW6-F1
#
_entry.id   AF-A0A073JSW6-F1
#
_cell.length_a   1.000
_cell.length_b   1.000
_cell.length_c   1.000
_cell.angle_alpha   90.00
_cell.angle_beta   90.00
_cell.angle_gamma   90.00
#
_symmetry.space_group_name_H-M   'P 1'
#
loop_
_entity.id
_entity.type
_entity.pdbx_description
1 polymer ?
#
loop_
_entity_poly.entity_id
_entity_poly.type
_entity_poly.pdbx_seq_one_letter_code
_entity_poly.pdbx_strand_id
1 'polypeptide(L)'
;MSHKMINGVREGTTDNFVIGPGVVYKGFKSVKDLGEMLGATTGGTKVSFDREYYDADIDGLLGKMVRGKWLLKDEPHLETTLVEFTKDNLQLALPSMIIDSETDADYDIAKPTNNIFDSGYNDIALVGTISGSDLPVIFVVRNAMVVSSIEVDLKDGKGTVGLKCKFVGHYSESAPTSPPYEIYLPKKKNAQAAATPLQEAAAAPDKKSTSN
;
A
#
# COMPACT_ATOMS: atom_id res chain seq x y z
N MET A 1 42.63 -1.35 11.31
CA MET A 1 41.90 -0.68 10.21
C MET A 1 40.41 -0.74 10.53
N SER A 2 39.87 0.26 11.24
CA SER A 2 38.43 0.32 11.55
C SER A 2 37.67 0.72 10.29
N HIS A 3 36.79 -0.15 9.82
CA HIS A 3 35.90 0.15 8.69
C HIS A 3 35.03 1.35 9.08
N LYS A 4 35.18 2.47 8.37
CA LYS A 4 34.38 3.68 8.62
C LYS A 4 32.97 3.37 8.13
N MET A 5 32.06 3.01 9.04
CA MET A 5 30.65 2.82 8.72
C MET A 5 30.07 4.15 8.24
N ILE A 6 29.85 4.24 6.93
CA ILE A 6 29.05 5.30 6.33
C ILE A 6 27.60 4.82 6.46
N ASN A 7 26.80 5.43 7.33
CA ASN A 7 25.38 5.14 7.45
C ASN A 7 24.54 6.31 6.87
N GLY A 8 23.40 5.98 6.26
CA GLY A 8 22.47 6.95 5.67
C GLY A 8 21.43 7.48 6.65
N VAL A 9 21.62 7.26 7.96
CA VAL A 9 20.65 7.64 9.00
C VAL A 9 20.69 9.15 9.18
N ARG A 10 19.60 9.82 8.82
CA ARG A 10 19.37 11.22 9.13
C ARG A 10 18.58 11.35 10.44
N GLU A 11 18.70 12.47 11.12
CA GLU A 11 17.87 12.78 12.29
C GLU A 11 16.38 12.72 11.90
N GLY A 12 15.56 11.99 12.65
CA GLY A 12 14.15 11.73 12.31
C GLY A 12 13.91 10.63 11.25
N THR A 13 14.90 9.80 10.90
CA THR A 13 14.69 8.63 10.03
C THR A 13 13.75 7.60 10.68
N THR A 14 13.81 7.46 12.01
CA THR A 14 12.91 6.61 12.81
C THR A 14 11.45 7.05 12.75
N ASP A 15 11.20 8.30 12.36
CA ASP A 15 9.88 8.93 12.29
C ASP A 15 9.26 8.83 10.89
N ASN A 16 9.76 7.91 10.06
CA ASN A 16 9.15 7.58 8.76
C ASN A 16 9.04 6.06 8.55
N PHE A 17 9.23 5.26 9.60
CA PHE A 17 9.08 3.81 9.45
C PHE A 17 7.61 3.45 9.39
N VAL A 18 7.21 2.71 8.35
CA VAL A 18 5.92 2.03 8.32
C VAL A 18 6.03 0.85 9.29
N ILE A 19 5.22 0.88 10.35
CA ILE A 19 5.20 -0.12 11.42
C ILE A 19 3.79 -0.69 11.53
N GLY A 20 3.73 -2.00 11.75
CA GLY A 20 2.51 -2.71 12.10
C GLY A 20 2.02 -3.68 11.01
N PRO A 21 1.12 -4.61 11.36
CA PRO A 21 0.64 -5.66 10.47
C PRO A 21 -0.25 -5.16 9.33
N GLY A 22 -0.73 -3.90 9.43
CA GLY A 22 -1.65 -3.27 8.50
C GLY A 22 -3.06 -3.87 8.56
N VAL A 23 -4.07 -3.02 8.41
CA VAL A 23 -5.49 -3.44 8.37
C VAL A 23 -6.00 -3.34 6.94
N VAL A 24 -6.68 -4.38 6.47
CA VAL A 24 -7.24 -4.41 5.11
C VAL A 24 -8.73 -4.08 5.14
N TYR A 25 -9.13 -3.14 4.29
CA TYR A 25 -10.51 -2.71 4.09
C TYR A 25 -10.97 -2.95 2.65
N LYS A 26 -12.27 -3.16 2.48
CA LYS A 26 -12.97 -3.34 1.20
C LYS A 26 -13.96 -2.21 0.97
N GLY A 27 -14.04 -1.75 -0.28
CA GLY A 27 -14.95 -0.69 -0.70
C GLY A 27 -14.46 0.71 -0.33
N PHE A 28 -13.15 0.96 -0.44
CA PHE A 28 -12.56 2.25 -0.12
C PHE A 28 -13.19 3.39 -0.93
N LYS A 29 -13.75 4.39 -0.24
CA LYS A 29 -14.30 5.61 -0.86
C LYS A 29 -13.44 6.84 -0.60
N SER A 30 -12.94 7.01 0.63
CA SER A 30 -12.11 8.16 0.99
C SER A 30 -11.29 7.92 2.26
N VAL A 31 -10.33 8.80 2.56
CA VAL A 31 -9.55 8.76 3.81
C VAL A 31 -10.44 8.82 5.08
N LYS A 32 -11.67 9.35 4.97
CA LYS A 32 -12.64 9.39 6.07
C LYS A 32 -13.56 8.16 6.11
N ASP A 33 -13.69 7.47 4.99
CA ASP A 33 -14.54 6.30 4.79
C ASP A 33 -13.73 5.20 4.11
N LEU A 34 -12.99 4.47 4.94
CA LEU A 34 -12.07 3.41 4.54
C LEU A 34 -12.81 2.18 3.98
N GLY A 35 -14.12 2.08 4.20
CA GLY A 35 -14.94 0.93 3.85
C GLY A 35 -15.07 -0.09 4.97
N GLU A 36 -15.38 -1.33 4.59
CA GLU A 36 -15.61 -2.45 5.49
C GLU A 36 -14.30 -3.17 5.82
N MET A 37 -14.06 -3.47 7.10
CA MET A 37 -12.87 -4.20 7.52
C MET A 37 -13.01 -5.68 7.16
N LEU A 38 -12.01 -6.24 6.47
CA LEU A 38 -12.02 -7.65 6.05
C LEU A 38 -11.71 -8.64 7.19
N GLY A 39 -11.25 -8.13 8.33
CA GLY A 39 -10.96 -8.91 9.53
C GLY A 39 -9.48 -9.06 9.83
N ALA A 40 -9.16 -9.95 10.77
CA ALA A 40 -7.80 -10.20 11.22
C ALA A 40 -6.93 -10.81 10.11
N THR A 41 -5.73 -10.25 9.90
CA THR A 41 -4.71 -10.79 9.00
C THR A 41 -3.60 -11.49 9.78
N THR A 42 -2.98 -12.53 9.19
CA THR A 42 -1.84 -13.23 9.78
C THR A 42 -0.69 -13.33 8.77
N GLY A 43 0.55 -13.39 9.25
CA GLY A 43 1.74 -13.50 8.40
C GLY A 43 2.19 -12.19 7.71
N GLY A 44 1.49 -11.09 7.95
CA GLY A 44 1.77 -9.77 7.37
C GLY A 44 1.13 -9.57 6.00
N THR A 45 0.83 -8.31 5.68
CA THR A 45 0.30 -7.93 4.36
C THR A 45 1.43 -7.34 3.50
N LYS A 46 1.49 -7.74 2.23
CA LYS A 46 2.47 -7.25 1.27
C LYS A 46 1.77 -6.51 0.14
N VAL A 47 2.29 -5.34 -0.22
CA VAL A 47 1.89 -4.60 -1.42
C VAL A 47 3.09 -4.55 -2.36
N SER A 48 2.88 -4.91 -3.63
CA SER A 48 3.89 -4.84 -4.69
C SER A 48 3.33 -4.14 -5.92
N PHE A 49 4.19 -3.41 -6.63
CA PHE A 49 3.85 -2.71 -7.85
C PHE A 49 4.79 -3.20 -8.94
N ASP A 50 4.29 -4.06 -9.81
CA ASP A 50 5.09 -4.68 -10.87
C ASP A 50 5.04 -3.78 -12.11
N ARG A 51 6.16 -3.07 -12.34
CA ARG A 51 6.33 -2.13 -13.46
C ARG A 51 7.32 -2.65 -14.48
N GLU A 52 6.89 -2.71 -15.73
CA GLU A 52 7.74 -3.05 -16.87
C GLU A 52 8.01 -1.82 -17.72
N TYR A 53 9.29 -1.60 -18.07
CA TYR A 53 9.72 -0.47 -18.88
C TYR A 53 10.31 -0.97 -20.19
N TYR A 54 9.91 -0.34 -21.30
CA TYR A 54 10.57 -0.50 -22.58
C TYR A 54 11.71 0.49 -22.70
N ASP A 55 12.85 0.02 -23.20
CA ASP A 55 13.98 0.84 -23.65
C ASP A 55 13.86 1.01 -25.17
N ALA A 56 13.82 2.26 -25.65
CA ALA A 56 13.81 2.57 -27.07
C ALA A 56 15.10 2.06 -27.72
N ASP A 57 14.94 1.14 -28.68
CA ASP A 57 16.05 0.57 -29.44
C ASP A 57 16.36 1.50 -30.63
N ILE A 58 17.49 2.20 -30.56
CA ILE A 58 17.95 3.17 -31.56
C ILE A 58 19.31 2.72 -32.08
N ASP A 59 19.39 2.45 -33.38
CA ASP A 59 20.63 2.01 -34.03
C ASP A 59 21.74 3.07 -33.92
N GLY A 60 22.97 2.60 -33.67
CA GLY A 60 24.16 3.44 -33.44
C GLY A 60 24.34 3.98 -32.03
N LEU A 61 23.44 3.68 -31.08
CA LEU A 61 23.57 4.10 -29.68
C LEU A 61 24.40 3.09 -28.86
N LEU A 62 25.42 3.57 -28.13
CA LEU A 62 26.31 2.71 -27.33
C LEU A 62 25.71 2.25 -25.98
N GLY A 63 24.44 2.59 -25.70
CA GLY A 63 23.79 2.26 -24.42
C GLY A 63 22.42 2.90 -24.26
N LYS A 64 21.88 2.88 -23.04
CA LYS A 64 20.53 3.38 -22.74
C LYS A 64 20.45 4.90 -22.85
N MET A 65 19.46 5.41 -23.60
CA MET A 65 19.23 6.85 -23.75
C MET A 65 18.47 7.44 -22.55
N VAL A 66 18.91 8.59 -22.05
CA VAL A 66 18.12 9.41 -21.11
C VAL A 66 16.81 9.82 -21.79
N ARG A 67 15.67 9.60 -21.13
CA ARG A 67 14.30 9.80 -21.68
C ARG A 67 13.91 8.87 -22.84
N GLY A 68 14.69 7.84 -23.14
CA GLY A 68 14.34 6.78 -24.10
C GLY A 68 13.52 5.63 -23.48
N LYS A 69 12.84 5.86 -22.35
CA LYS A 69 12.12 4.84 -21.60
C LYS A 69 10.64 5.19 -21.51
N TRP A 70 9.76 4.23 -21.78
CA TRP A 70 8.33 4.36 -21.48
C TRP A 70 7.81 3.13 -20.74
N LEU A 71 6.71 3.30 -20.01
CA LEU A 71 6.06 2.28 -19.21
C LEU A 71 5.22 1.38 -20.11
N LEU A 72 5.41 0.06 -20.01
CA LEU A 72 4.63 -0.96 -20.74
C LEU A 72 3.51 -1.53 -19.88
N LYS A 73 3.83 -1.81 -18.61
CA LYS A 73 2.94 -2.49 -17.67
C LYS A 73 3.09 -1.86 -16.29
N ASP A 74 1.98 -1.66 -15.60
CA ASP A 74 1.95 -1.26 -14.18
C ASP A 74 0.80 -2.03 -13.50
N GLU A 75 1.16 -3.08 -12.78
CA GLU A 75 0.20 -3.99 -12.12
C GLU A 75 0.37 -3.92 -10.60
N PRO A 76 -0.59 -3.34 -9.87
CA PRO A 76 -0.56 -3.35 -8.41
C PRO A 76 -1.09 -4.68 -7.87
N HIS A 77 -0.37 -5.20 -6.88
CA HIS A 77 -0.68 -6.45 -6.19
C HIS A 77 -0.74 -6.23 -4.67
N LEU A 78 -1.72 -6.86 -4.02
CA LEU A 78 -1.82 -6.91 -2.57
C LEU A 78 -2.01 -8.36 -2.14
N GLU A 79 -1.07 -8.87 -1.36
CA GLU A 79 -1.07 -10.23 -0.83
C GLU A 79 -1.35 -10.17 0.68
N THR A 80 -2.41 -10.84 1.12
CA THR A 80 -2.79 -10.93 2.55
C THR A 80 -3.30 -12.32 2.88
N THR A 81 -3.22 -12.71 4.16
CA THR A 81 -3.84 -13.94 4.67
C THR A 81 -4.91 -13.56 5.68
N LEU A 82 -6.18 -13.80 5.33
CA LEU A 82 -7.34 -13.52 6.19
C LEU A 82 -7.58 -14.70 7.12
N VAL A 83 -7.67 -14.47 8.43
CA VAL A 83 -7.95 -15.51 9.43
C VAL A 83 -9.44 -15.82 9.52
N GLU A 84 -10.30 -14.85 9.22
CA GLU A 84 -11.73 -14.96 9.42
C GLU A 84 -12.41 -15.66 8.23
N PHE A 85 -12.94 -16.85 8.49
CA PHE A 85 -13.76 -17.61 7.54
C PHE A 85 -15.22 -17.14 7.65
N THR A 86 -15.55 -16.06 6.97
CA THR A 86 -16.93 -15.59 6.79
C THR A 86 -17.38 -15.81 5.35
N LYS A 87 -18.70 -15.83 5.13
CA LYS A 87 -19.28 -15.94 3.79
C LYS A 87 -18.78 -14.85 2.84
N ASP A 88 -18.64 -13.63 3.35
CA ASP A 88 -18.21 -12.46 2.58
C ASP A 88 -16.72 -12.54 2.23
N ASN A 89 -15.88 -13.04 3.14
CA ASN A 89 -14.46 -13.29 2.88
C ASN A 89 -14.25 -14.44 1.89
N LEU A 90 -15.08 -15.48 1.93
CA LEU A 90 -15.04 -16.57 0.96
C LEU A 90 -15.47 -16.11 -0.44
N GLN A 91 -16.52 -15.28 -0.55
CA GLN A 91 -16.91 -14.67 -1.83
C GLN A 91 -15.85 -13.69 -2.35
N LEU A 92 -15.18 -12.97 -1.45
CA LEU A 92 -14.09 -12.07 -1.84
C LEU A 92 -12.88 -12.86 -2.37
N ALA A 93 -12.56 -13.98 -1.73
CA ALA A 93 -11.47 -14.84 -2.13
C ALA A 93 -11.79 -15.61 -3.43
N LEU A 94 -13.06 -16.02 -3.60
CA LEU A 94 -13.59 -16.68 -4.80
C LEU A 94 -14.66 -15.81 -5.48
N PRO A 95 -14.27 -14.89 -6.39
CA PRO A 95 -15.21 -13.95 -7.02
C PRO A 95 -16.29 -14.62 -7.89
N SER A 96 -16.10 -15.89 -8.25
CA SER A 96 -17.05 -16.69 -9.02
C SER A 96 -17.94 -17.60 -8.15
N MET A 97 -18.04 -17.36 -6.85
CA MET A 97 -18.78 -18.22 -5.94
C MET A 97 -20.18 -17.66 -5.62
N ILE A 98 -21.20 -18.50 -5.77
CA ILE A 98 -22.59 -18.18 -5.40
C ILE A 98 -22.87 -18.89 -4.08
N ILE A 99 -23.45 -18.17 -3.13
CA ILE A 99 -23.86 -18.72 -1.83
C ILE A 99 -25.35 -19.00 -1.86
N ASP A 100 -25.69 -20.24 -1.54
CA ASP A 100 -27.03 -20.78 -1.44
C ASP A 100 -27.31 -21.06 0.03
N SER A 101 -27.97 -20.10 0.69
CA SER A 101 -28.35 -20.15 2.10
C SER A 101 -29.74 -20.73 2.35
N GLU A 102 -30.45 -21.15 1.29
CA GLU A 102 -31.86 -21.56 1.38
C GLU A 102 -32.03 -23.08 1.34
N THR A 103 -31.08 -23.79 0.73
CA THR A 103 -31.18 -25.24 0.53
C THR A 103 -31.00 -26.04 1.82
N ASP A 104 -30.21 -25.53 2.76
CA ASP A 104 -29.92 -26.20 4.03
C ASP A 104 -30.12 -25.23 5.20
N ALA A 105 -30.71 -25.70 6.30
CA ALA A 105 -31.01 -24.87 7.46
C ALA A 105 -29.78 -24.59 8.33
N ASP A 106 -28.77 -25.46 8.26
CA ASP A 106 -27.55 -25.41 9.07
C ASP A 106 -26.34 -24.91 8.28
N TYR A 107 -26.37 -24.96 6.94
CA TYR A 107 -25.23 -24.64 6.07
C TYR A 107 -25.52 -23.64 4.95
N ASP A 108 -24.62 -22.67 4.81
CA ASP A 108 -24.48 -21.87 3.58
C ASP A 108 -23.69 -22.66 2.53
N ILE A 109 -24.33 -23.01 1.41
CA ILE A 109 -23.69 -23.82 0.36
C ILE A 109 -23.04 -22.91 -0.69
N ALA A 110 -21.72 -22.91 -0.69
CA ALA A 110 -20.88 -22.21 -1.65
C ALA A 110 -20.67 -23.02 -2.95
N LYS A 111 -21.22 -22.57 -4.08
CA LYS A 111 -21.09 -23.24 -5.40
C LYS A 111 -20.35 -22.35 -6.39
N PRO A 112 -19.32 -22.84 -7.10
CA PRO A 112 -18.64 -22.06 -8.14
C PRO A 112 -19.53 -21.92 -9.37
N THR A 113 -19.39 -20.79 -10.07
CA THR A 113 -19.91 -20.55 -11.41
C THR A 113 -18.77 -20.28 -12.38
N ASN A 114 -19.03 -20.40 -13.68
CA ASN A 114 -18.05 -20.07 -14.72
C ASN A 114 -18.06 -18.58 -15.09
N ASN A 115 -18.95 -17.80 -14.49
CA ASN A 115 -19.06 -16.37 -14.73
C ASN A 115 -18.24 -15.59 -13.70
N ILE A 116 -17.53 -14.55 -14.16
CA ILE A 116 -16.93 -13.54 -13.29
C ILE A 116 -17.94 -12.38 -13.25
N PHE A 117 -18.46 -12.09 -12.07
CA PHE A 117 -19.38 -10.97 -11.89
C PHE A 117 -18.62 -9.69 -11.62
N ASP A 118 -19.18 -8.55 -12.03
CA ASP A 118 -18.60 -7.22 -11.73
C ASP A 118 -18.46 -6.97 -10.23
N SER A 119 -19.33 -7.58 -9.41
CA SER A 119 -19.25 -7.57 -7.95
C SER A 119 -18.00 -8.24 -7.38
N GLY A 120 -17.28 -9.02 -8.19
CA GLY A 120 -15.98 -9.60 -7.85
C GLY A 120 -14.86 -8.56 -7.78
N TYR A 121 -15.02 -7.42 -8.45
CA TYR A 121 -14.05 -6.32 -8.41
C TYR A 121 -14.36 -5.37 -7.27
N ASN A 122 -13.40 -5.19 -6.35
CA ASN A 122 -13.58 -4.37 -5.17
C ASN A 122 -12.37 -3.47 -4.93
N ASP A 123 -12.60 -2.25 -4.47
CA ASP A 123 -11.51 -1.36 -4.06
C ASP A 123 -10.97 -1.81 -2.70
N ILE A 124 -9.70 -2.22 -2.65
CA ILE A 124 -9.04 -2.74 -1.45
C ILE A 124 -8.07 -1.70 -0.91
N ALA A 125 -8.17 -1.37 0.37
CA ALA A 125 -7.26 -0.45 1.04
C ALA A 125 -6.48 -1.14 2.17
N LEU A 126 -5.16 -1.05 2.14
CA LEU A 126 -4.28 -1.43 3.23
C LEU A 126 -3.87 -0.19 4.02
N VAL A 127 -4.20 -0.16 5.31
CA VAL A 127 -3.90 0.92 6.22
C VAL A 127 -2.76 0.50 7.15
N GLY A 128 -1.61 1.17 7.04
CA GLY A 128 -0.45 0.99 7.92
C GLY A 128 -0.24 2.20 8.83
N THR A 129 0.52 2.03 9.91
CA THR A 129 0.92 3.15 10.78
C THR A 129 2.32 3.61 10.42
N ILE A 130 2.58 4.91 10.46
CA ILE A 130 3.95 5.45 10.34
C ILE A 130 4.40 5.93 11.71
N SER A 131 5.53 5.43 12.19
CA SER A 131 6.21 5.95 13.36
C SER A 131 6.48 7.44 13.17
N GLY A 132 6.06 8.31 14.09
CA GLY A 132 6.26 9.77 13.99
C GLY A 132 5.15 10.56 13.27
N SER A 133 4.03 9.92 12.91
CA SER A 133 2.83 10.59 12.40
C SER A 133 1.58 9.96 13.01
N ASP A 134 0.65 10.80 13.48
CA ASP A 134 -0.66 10.34 13.96
C ASP A 134 -1.59 9.91 12.81
N LEU A 135 -1.25 10.28 11.58
CA LEU A 135 -1.98 9.91 10.37
C LEU A 135 -1.41 8.61 9.77
N PRO A 136 -2.27 7.63 9.40
CA PRO A 136 -1.84 6.38 8.81
C PRO A 136 -1.42 6.54 7.35
N VAL A 137 -0.64 5.57 6.85
CA VAL A 137 -0.41 5.37 5.41
C VAL A 137 -1.50 4.48 4.85
N ILE A 138 -2.05 4.83 3.69
CA ILE A 138 -3.10 4.04 3.03
C ILE A 138 -2.65 3.69 1.62
N PHE A 139 -2.55 2.40 1.32
CA PHE A 139 -2.35 1.88 -0.03
C PHE A 139 -3.70 1.39 -0.56
N VAL A 140 -4.21 2.02 -1.61
CA VAL A 140 -5.48 1.66 -2.23
C VAL A 140 -5.19 0.99 -3.56
N VAL A 141 -5.75 -0.20 -3.77
CA VAL A 141 -5.77 -0.91 -5.04
C VAL A 141 -7.20 -0.86 -5.56
N ARG A 142 -7.42 -0.22 -6.70
CA ARG A 142 -8.73 -0.01 -7.32
C ARG A 142 -9.11 -1.22 -8.16
N ASN A 143 -10.41 -1.54 -8.21
CA ASN A 143 -10.95 -2.68 -8.97
C ASN A 143 -10.13 -3.97 -8.76
N ALA A 144 -9.83 -4.28 -7.51
CA ALA A 144 -9.01 -5.42 -7.18
C ALA A 144 -9.85 -6.71 -7.22
N MET A 145 -9.30 -7.75 -7.86
CA MET A 145 -9.88 -9.10 -7.89
C MET A 145 -8.84 -10.11 -7.41
N VAL A 146 -9.27 -11.15 -6.70
CA VAL A 146 -8.37 -12.24 -6.30
C VAL A 146 -8.08 -13.12 -7.51
N VAL A 147 -6.79 -13.25 -7.86
CA VAL A 147 -6.33 -14.04 -9.01
C VAL A 147 -5.52 -15.27 -8.57
N SER A 148 -5.11 -15.33 -7.29
CA SER A 148 -4.42 -16.51 -6.75
C SER A 148 -5.35 -17.71 -6.57
N SER A 149 -4.78 -18.90 -6.68
CA SER A 149 -5.39 -20.11 -6.11
C SER A 149 -5.57 -19.91 -4.59
N ILE A 150 -6.73 -20.27 -4.07
CA ILE A 150 -6.95 -20.29 -2.63
C ILE A 150 -6.33 -21.55 -2.05
N GLU A 151 -5.47 -21.35 -1.06
CA GLU A 151 -4.94 -22.41 -0.23
C GLU A 151 -5.51 -22.27 1.19
N VAL A 152 -6.19 -23.31 1.66
CA VAL A 152 -6.64 -23.43 3.05
C VAL A 152 -5.75 -24.43 3.76
N ASP A 153 -4.74 -23.92 4.47
CA ASP A 153 -3.80 -24.75 5.24
C ASP A 153 -4.39 -25.12 6.61
N LEU A 154 -5.13 -26.24 6.68
CA LEU A 154 -5.62 -26.81 7.94
C LEU A 154 -4.45 -27.44 8.72
N LYS A 155 -3.81 -26.66 9.59
CA LYS A 155 -2.68 -27.12 10.42
C LYS A 155 -3.14 -27.62 11.79
N ASP A 156 -2.42 -28.62 12.30
CA ASP A 156 -2.69 -29.21 13.60
C ASP A 156 -2.09 -28.33 14.73
N GLY A 157 -2.94 -27.62 15.47
CA GLY A 157 -2.65 -27.02 16.77
C GLY A 157 -1.63 -25.87 16.87
N LYS A 158 -0.89 -25.51 15.81
CA LYS A 158 0.05 -24.37 15.80
C LYS A 158 -0.08 -23.54 14.53
N GLY A 159 -0.69 -22.37 14.69
CA GLY A 159 -0.94 -21.40 13.62
C GLY A 159 -2.41 -21.28 13.31
N THR A 160 -2.86 -20.06 13.03
CA THR A 160 -4.24 -19.82 12.64
C THR A 160 -4.42 -20.21 11.17
N VAL A 161 -5.44 -21.01 10.88
CA VAL A 161 -5.86 -21.29 9.49
C VAL A 161 -6.32 -19.98 8.89
N GLY A 162 -5.86 -19.67 7.67
CA GLY A 162 -6.25 -18.44 6.99
C GLY A 162 -6.31 -18.61 5.48
N LEU A 163 -7.14 -17.78 4.86
CA LEU A 163 -7.35 -17.66 3.43
C LEU A 163 -6.28 -16.74 2.83
N LYS A 164 -5.31 -17.32 2.12
CA LYS A 164 -4.34 -16.55 1.35
C LYS A 164 -5.03 -15.94 0.13
N CYS A 165 -5.03 -14.62 0.03
CA CYS A 165 -5.64 -13.86 -1.05
C CYS A 165 -4.60 -12.95 -1.69
N LYS A 166 -4.41 -13.08 -3.01
CA LYS A 166 -3.66 -12.13 -3.84
C LYS A 166 -4.62 -11.32 -4.69
N PHE A 167 -4.81 -10.08 -4.29
CA PHE A 167 -5.58 -9.08 -5.02
C PHE A 167 -4.73 -8.46 -6.11
N VAL A 168 -5.29 -8.33 -7.31
CA VAL A 168 -4.68 -7.67 -8.47
C VAL A 168 -5.60 -6.55 -8.91
N GLY A 169 -5.09 -5.33 -9.02
CA GLY A 169 -5.86 -4.17 -9.49
C GLY A 169 -6.03 -4.17 -11.00
N HIS A 170 -7.25 -3.87 -11.47
CA HIS A 170 -7.57 -3.86 -12.89
C HIS A 170 -7.90 -2.45 -13.39
N TYR A 171 -7.44 -2.14 -14.61
CA TYR A 171 -7.75 -0.88 -15.28
C TYR A 171 -9.25 -0.79 -15.59
N SER A 172 -9.85 0.37 -15.34
CA SER A 172 -11.24 0.63 -15.71
C SER A 172 -11.35 0.98 -17.19
N GLU A 173 -12.41 0.54 -17.86
CA GLU A 173 -12.75 0.97 -19.22
C GLU A 173 -12.92 2.49 -19.34
N SER A 174 -13.34 3.15 -18.26
CA SER A 174 -13.50 4.61 -18.20
C SER A 174 -12.17 5.37 -18.10
N ALA A 175 -11.10 4.70 -17.66
CA ALA A 175 -9.78 5.29 -17.45
C ALA A 175 -8.66 4.27 -17.78
N PRO A 176 -8.56 3.78 -19.03
CA PRO A 176 -7.70 2.65 -19.40
C PRO A 176 -6.19 2.96 -19.33
N THR A 177 -5.81 4.22 -19.16
CA THR A 177 -4.42 4.67 -19.06
C THR A 177 -4.01 5.05 -17.63
N SER A 178 -4.94 5.02 -16.68
CA SER A 178 -4.69 5.40 -15.29
C SER A 178 -4.39 4.16 -14.45
N PRO A 179 -3.19 4.05 -13.83
CA PRO A 179 -2.88 2.90 -12.99
C PRO A 179 -3.89 2.73 -11.85
N PRO A 180 -4.36 1.50 -11.57
CA PRO A 180 -5.45 1.25 -10.63
C PRO A 180 -4.97 1.20 -9.17
N TYR A 181 -4.20 2.20 -8.71
CA TYR A 181 -3.82 2.32 -7.30
C TYR A 181 -3.60 3.77 -6.89
N GLU A 182 -3.76 4.03 -5.58
CA GLU A 182 -3.48 5.32 -4.95
C GLU A 182 -2.72 5.09 -3.64
N ILE A 183 -1.80 5.99 -3.30
CA ILE A 183 -1.04 5.91 -2.05
C ILE A 183 -1.20 7.22 -1.30
N TYR A 184 -1.83 7.16 -0.14
CA TYR A 184 -2.01 8.30 0.76
C TYR A 184 -0.91 8.26 1.81
N LEU A 185 0.05 9.19 1.68
CA LEU A 185 1.09 9.40 2.68
C LEU A 185 0.71 10.58 3.57
N PRO A 186 0.90 10.48 4.90
CA PRO A 186 0.68 11.59 5.78
C PRO A 186 1.71 12.70 5.49
N LYS A 187 1.22 13.92 5.33
CA LYS A 187 2.12 15.08 5.25
C LYS A 187 2.70 15.30 6.64
N LYS A 188 4.04 15.33 6.77
CA LYS A 188 4.64 15.86 7.99
C LYS A 188 4.05 17.25 8.24
N LYS A 189 3.54 17.50 9.44
CA LYS A 189 3.19 18.85 9.86
C LYS A 189 4.47 19.68 9.71
N ASN A 190 4.50 20.60 8.75
CA ASN A 190 5.63 21.50 8.59
C ASN A 190 5.85 22.21 9.93
N ALA A 191 6.98 21.96 10.59
CA ALA A 191 7.48 22.76 11.70
C ALA A 191 8.01 24.10 11.15
N GLN A 192 7.15 24.85 10.47
CA GLN A 192 7.46 26.17 9.91
C GLN A 192 6.27 27.09 10.13
N ALA A 193 5.99 27.38 11.39
CA ALA A 193 5.13 28.48 11.83
C ALA A 193 5.41 28.81 13.30
N ALA A 194 6.61 29.33 13.60
CA ALA A 194 6.90 30.20 14.77
C ALA A 194 8.42 30.39 14.93
N ALA A 195 8.97 31.36 14.21
CA ALA A 195 10.10 32.17 14.68
C ALA A 195 10.20 33.38 13.77
N THR A 196 9.35 34.37 14.04
CA THR A 196 9.61 35.77 13.69
C THR A 196 11.02 36.12 14.19
N PRO A 197 11.98 36.57 13.36
CA PRO A 197 13.21 37.13 13.89
C PRO A 197 12.89 38.51 14.45
N LEU A 198 12.56 38.58 15.74
CA LEU A 198 12.62 39.82 16.49
C LEU A 198 14.06 40.03 16.98
N GLN A 199 14.62 41.13 16.49
CA GLN A 199 15.74 41.92 17.01
C GLN A 199 17.17 41.37 16.82
N GLU A 200 17.74 41.89 15.73
CA GLU A 200 19.13 42.33 15.61
C GLU A 200 19.59 43.06 16.89
N ALA A 201 20.24 42.32 17.79
CA ALA A 201 21.09 42.85 18.83
C ALA A 201 22.53 42.47 18.49
N ALA A 202 23.19 43.31 17.68
CA ALA A 202 24.64 43.27 17.51
C ALA A 202 25.15 44.67 17.15
N ALA A 203 25.85 45.33 18.08
CA ALA A 203 27.15 45.97 17.84
C ALA A 203 27.59 46.88 19.01
N ALA A 204 28.32 46.29 19.95
CA ALA A 204 29.50 46.89 20.59
C ALA A 204 30.37 45.69 21.02
N PRO A 205 31.66 45.63 20.65
CA PRO A 205 32.73 46.52 21.15
C PRO A 205 33.67 46.96 19.99
N ASP A 206 34.71 47.79 20.08
CA ASP A 206 35.78 47.93 21.06
C ASP A 206 36.58 49.22 20.78
N LYS A 207 37.26 49.74 21.82
CA LYS A 207 38.18 50.90 21.76
C LYS A 207 39.58 50.54 21.25
N LYS A 208 40.29 51.59 20.76
CA LYS A 208 41.71 51.75 20.33
C LYS A 208 41.88 51.66 18.81
N SER A 209 42.46 52.62 18.10
CA SER A 209 43.67 53.40 18.39
C SER A 209 43.71 54.73 17.59
N THR A 210 44.36 55.72 18.19
CA THR A 210 44.79 57.06 17.75
C THR A 210 45.45 57.16 16.36
N SER A 211 45.29 58.30 15.67
CA SER A 211 46.34 59.36 15.53
C SER A 211 46.14 60.24 14.27
N ASN A 212 46.28 61.56 14.48
CA ASN A 212 46.54 62.67 13.55
C ASN A 212 45.49 63.09 12.52
#